data_AF-A0A5C7KX21-F1
#
_entry.id   AF-A0A5C7KX21-F1
#
_cell.length_a   1.000
_cell.length_b   1.000
_cell.length_c   1.000
_cell.angle_alpha   90.00
_cell.angle_beta   90.00
_cell.angle_gamma   90.00
#
_symmetry.space_group_name_H-M   'P 1'
#
loop_
_entity.id
_entity.type
_entity.pdbx_description
1 polymer ?
#
loop_
_entity_poly.entity_id
_entity_poly.type
_entity_poly.pdbx_seq_one_letter_code
_entity_poly.pdbx_strand_id
1 'polypeptide(L)'
;MDLLFTIMLAHLLADFPLQSNSLAASKTKSLKSLLNHIVIHAGVLWALLGFKSGALPIVLGVSGSHLVVDWLKPRLLHRSAVSAFIIDQSAHFICILGIGISALLLYPEYPTVVVSRMLLYPSFLVSLGFAFMVLYWTWTTSLSHETVEQSAHLRWSRDRLLEIEQRAGLGLIFLIGIGSFLIY
;
A
#
# COMPACT_ATOMS: atom_id res chain seq x y z
N MET A 1 4.69 7.18 -17.58
CA MET A 1 3.77 6.26 -16.88
C MET A 1 4.47 5.48 -15.76
N ASP A 2 5.71 5.02 -15.98
CA ASP A 2 6.51 4.24 -15.01
C ASP A 2 6.54 4.86 -13.60
N LEU A 3 6.67 6.19 -13.48
CA LEU A 3 6.62 6.89 -12.19
C LEU A 3 5.30 6.65 -11.43
N LEU A 4 4.15 6.73 -12.13
CA LEU A 4 2.85 6.53 -11.50
C LEU A 4 2.70 5.10 -10.97
N PHE A 5 3.08 4.11 -11.78
CA PHE A 5 3.09 2.71 -11.35
C PHE A 5 4.06 2.46 -10.19
N THR A 6 5.17 3.20 -10.13
CA THR A 6 6.13 3.12 -9.02
C THR A 6 5.54 3.68 -7.73
N ILE A 7 4.85 4.83 -7.80
CA ILE A 7 4.18 5.42 -6.63
C ILE A 7 3.04 4.50 -6.16
N MET A 8 2.25 3.96 -7.09
CA MET A 8 1.19 2.99 -6.77
C MET A 8 1.76 1.71 -6.16
N LEU A 9 2.83 1.14 -6.73
CA LEU A 9 3.49 -0.04 -6.17
C LEU A 9 4.02 0.23 -4.76
N ALA A 10 4.66 1.39 -4.54
CA ALA A 10 5.14 1.78 -3.22
C ALA A 10 4.00 1.83 -2.18
N HIS A 11 2.87 2.43 -2.55
CA HIS A 11 1.66 2.47 -1.73
C HIS A 11 1.17 1.08 -1.39
N LEU A 12 0.95 0.23 -2.41
CA LEU A 12 0.42 -1.13 -2.20
C LEU A 12 1.35 -1.98 -1.32
N LEU A 13 2.66 -1.91 -1.53
CA LEU A 13 3.64 -2.64 -0.71
C LEU A 13 3.64 -2.18 0.75
N ALA A 14 3.48 -0.88 0.98
CA ALA A 14 3.49 -0.31 2.33
C ALA A 14 2.18 -0.54 3.09
N ASP A 15 1.02 -0.48 2.41
CA ASP A 15 -0.32 -0.66 3.00
C ASP A 15 -0.68 -2.12 3.29
N PHE A 16 -0.16 -3.07 2.50
CA PHE A 16 -0.54 -4.48 2.59
C PHE A 16 0.59 -5.32 3.22
N PRO A 17 1.64 -5.74 2.50
CA PRO A 17 2.54 -6.73 3.07
C PRO A 17 3.44 -6.19 4.18
N LEU A 18 3.74 -4.88 4.18
CA LEU A 18 4.56 -4.24 5.21
C LEU A 18 3.74 -3.68 6.38
N GLN A 19 2.42 -3.60 6.25
CA GLN A 19 1.55 -3.19 7.34
C GLN A 19 1.12 -4.40 8.17
N SER A 20 1.74 -4.57 9.34
CA SER A 20 1.31 -5.62 10.26
C SER A 20 -0.09 -5.37 10.83
N ASN A 21 -0.77 -6.44 11.23
CA ASN A 21 -2.12 -6.36 11.83
C ASN A 21 -2.11 -5.50 13.09
N SER A 22 -1.03 -5.60 13.89
CA SER A 22 -0.84 -4.76 15.05
C SER A 22 -0.76 -3.28 14.67
N LEU A 23 -0.01 -2.94 13.62
CA LEU A 23 0.16 -1.57 13.15
C LEU A 23 -1.17 -0.99 12.64
N ALA A 24 -1.92 -1.78 11.86
CA ALA A 24 -3.25 -1.40 11.38
C ALA A 24 -4.24 -1.17 12.53
N ALA A 25 -4.22 -2.01 13.57
CA ALA A 25 -5.09 -1.88 14.73
C ALA A 25 -4.72 -0.69 15.63
N SER A 26 -3.43 -0.36 15.74
CA SER A 26 -2.96 0.72 16.62
C SER A 26 -2.87 2.09 15.96
N LYS A 27 -2.79 2.19 14.61
CA LYS A 27 -2.60 3.49 13.92
C LYS A 27 -3.74 4.48 14.13
N THR A 28 -4.96 3.99 14.36
CA THR A 28 -6.13 4.82 14.66
C THR A 28 -6.14 5.36 16.09
N LYS A 29 -5.36 4.74 17.00
CA LYS A 29 -5.33 5.05 18.44
C LYS A 29 -4.04 5.74 18.88
N SER A 30 -2.96 5.63 18.11
CA SER A 30 -1.63 6.11 18.47
C SER A 30 -0.98 6.87 17.32
N LEU A 31 -0.70 8.16 17.56
CA LEU A 31 0.05 8.98 16.61
C LEU A 31 1.42 8.37 16.30
N LYS A 32 2.09 7.75 17.29
CA LYS A 32 3.37 7.06 17.06
C LYS A 32 3.22 5.90 16.08
N SER A 33 2.16 5.10 16.22
CA SER A 33 1.86 4.01 15.29
C SER A 33 1.57 4.53 13.89
N LEU A 34 0.83 5.64 13.77
CA LEU A 34 0.58 6.29 12.49
C LEU A 34 1.89 6.80 11.86
N LEU A 35 2.73 7.50 12.62
CA LEU A 35 4.02 8.00 12.11
C LEU A 35 4.95 6.86 11.67
N ASN A 36 4.99 5.74 12.41
CA ASN A 36 5.76 4.57 11.99
C ASN A 36 5.29 4.03 10.63
N HIS A 37 3.98 3.99 10.40
CA HIS A 37 3.42 3.58 9.11
C HIS A 37 3.82 4.55 7.99
N ILE A 38 3.77 5.87 8.23
CA ILE A 38 4.20 6.86 7.25
C ILE A 38 5.70 6.76 6.92
N VAL A 39 6.55 6.42 7.90
CA VAL A 39 7.97 6.14 7.65
C VAL A 39 8.16 4.94 6.71
N ILE A 40 7.32 3.90 6.82
CA ILE A 40 7.33 2.77 5.88
C ILE A 40 6.97 3.25 4.47
N HIS A 41 5.89 4.04 4.30
CA HIS A 41 5.52 4.60 3.00
C HIS A 41 6.64 5.44 2.38
N ALA A 42 7.20 6.36 3.16
CA ALA A 42 8.29 7.23 2.71
C ALA A 42 9.53 6.41 2.33
N GLY A 43 9.92 5.43 3.15
CA GLY A 43 11.08 4.58 2.92
C GLY A 43 10.95 3.72 1.67
N VAL A 44 9.81 3.05 1.48
CA VAL A 44 9.55 2.20 0.30
C VAL A 44 9.54 3.04 -0.97
N LEU A 45 8.83 4.16 -0.97
CA LEU A 45 8.77 5.03 -2.15
C LEU A 45 10.14 5.61 -2.49
N TRP A 46 10.89 6.08 -1.49
CA TRP A 46 12.21 6.64 -1.72
C TRP A 46 13.20 5.58 -2.24
N ALA A 47 13.12 4.35 -1.74
CA ALA A 47 13.90 3.23 -2.22
C ALA A 47 13.61 2.90 -3.69
N LEU A 48 12.34 2.82 -4.09
CA LEU A 48 11.96 2.56 -5.48
C LEU A 48 12.34 3.69 -6.45
N LEU A 49 12.50 4.90 -5.93
CA LEU A 49 13.02 6.08 -6.65
C LEU A 49 14.56 6.22 -6.54
N GLY A 50 15.24 5.22 -5.97
CA GLY A 50 16.70 5.13 -5.94
C GLY A 50 17.38 6.04 -4.93
N PHE A 51 16.70 6.42 -3.85
CA PHE A 51 17.21 7.31 -2.81
C PHE A 51 17.70 8.67 -3.32
N LYS A 52 17.24 9.10 -4.50
CA LYS A 52 17.65 10.38 -5.10
C LYS A 52 17.05 11.54 -4.32
N SER A 53 17.85 12.55 -4.00
CA SER A 53 17.38 13.77 -3.31
C SER A 53 16.34 14.54 -4.12
N GLY A 54 16.46 14.52 -5.45
CA GLY A 54 15.45 15.08 -6.34
C GLY A 54 14.07 14.43 -6.19
N ALA A 55 13.97 13.20 -5.68
CA ALA A 55 12.68 12.53 -5.47
C ALA A 55 11.94 13.02 -4.21
N LEU A 56 12.59 13.77 -3.31
CA LEU A 56 12.04 14.15 -2.01
C LEU A 56 10.69 14.88 -2.09
N PRO A 57 10.44 15.82 -3.03
CA PRO A 57 9.13 16.46 -3.15
C PRO A 57 8.00 15.45 -3.39
N ILE A 58 8.24 14.42 -4.21
CA ILE A 58 7.27 13.35 -4.47
C ILE A 58 7.09 12.50 -3.21
N VAL A 59 8.20 12.07 -2.59
CA VAL A 59 8.17 11.23 -1.38
C VAL A 59 7.39 11.91 -0.25
N LEU A 60 7.69 13.19 0.01
CA LEU A 60 7.03 13.98 1.05
C LEU A 60 5.58 14.28 0.69
N GLY A 61 5.28 14.61 -0.58
CA GLY A 61 3.92 14.84 -1.04
C GLY A 61 3.04 13.61 -0.86
N VAL A 62 3.48 12.45 -1.35
CA VAL A 62 2.71 11.20 -1.26
C VAL A 62 2.56 10.76 0.19
N SER A 63 3.64 10.70 0.95
CA SER A 63 3.61 10.25 2.36
C SER A 63 2.82 11.22 3.25
N GLY A 64 2.90 12.52 2.97
CA GLY A 64 2.11 13.54 3.65
C GLY A 64 0.62 13.44 3.33
N SER A 65 0.27 13.19 2.06
CA SER A 65 -1.13 12.95 1.68
C SER A 65 -1.69 11.69 2.33
N HIS A 66 -0.90 10.62 2.41
CA HIS A 66 -1.25 9.38 3.10
C HIS A 66 -1.54 9.63 4.58
N LEU A 67 -0.64 10.34 5.27
CA LEU A 67 -0.83 10.77 6.66
C LEU A 67 -2.15 11.50 6.87
N VAL A 68 -2.47 12.45 5.98
CA VAL A 68 -3.71 13.23 6.06
C VAL A 68 -4.93 12.34 5.92
N VAL A 69 -4.95 11.43 4.94
CA VAL A 69 -6.11 10.53 4.74
C VAL A 69 -6.26 9.59 5.92
N ASP A 70 -5.19 8.93 6.37
CA ASP A 70 -5.21 8.00 7.50
C ASP A 70 -5.61 8.69 8.81
N TRP A 71 -5.25 9.96 8.98
CA TRP A 71 -5.66 10.76 10.14
C TRP A 71 -7.13 11.19 10.05
N LEU A 72 -7.62 11.62 8.88
CA LEU A 72 -8.99 12.11 8.74
C LEU A 72 -10.04 10.99 8.70
N LYS A 73 -9.76 9.89 8.03
CA LYS A 73 -10.72 8.79 7.81
C LYS A 73 -11.43 8.33 9.09
N PRO A 74 -10.73 7.98 10.19
CA PRO A 74 -11.39 7.49 11.41
C PRO A 74 -12.26 8.56 12.09
N ARG A 75 -12.03 9.85 11.81
CA ARG A 75 -12.75 10.98 12.40
C ARG A 75 -13.99 11.35 11.62
N LEU A 76 -14.00 11.07 10.31
CA LEU A 76 -15.05 11.52 9.39
C LEU A 76 -15.97 10.39 8.92
N LEU A 77 -15.50 9.14 8.88
CA LEU A 77 -16.25 8.04 8.30
C LEU A 77 -16.82 7.09 9.36
N HIS A 78 -18.15 7.02 9.41
CA HIS A 78 -18.90 5.99 10.15
C HIS A 78 -19.58 5.08 9.12
N ARG A 79 -18.85 4.08 8.62
CA ARG A 79 -19.30 3.18 7.55
C ARG A 79 -18.96 1.73 7.89
N SER A 80 -19.54 0.78 7.14
CA SER A 80 -19.14 -0.64 7.24
C SER A 80 -17.65 -0.81 6.89
N ALA A 81 -17.03 -1.88 7.38
CA ALA A 81 -15.60 -2.13 7.16
C ALA A 81 -15.22 -2.15 5.67
N VAL A 82 -16.04 -2.80 4.83
CA VAL A 82 -15.82 -2.86 3.37
C VAL A 82 -15.94 -1.49 2.73
N SER A 83 -16.98 -0.71 3.04
CA SER A 83 -17.14 0.63 2.49
C SER A 83 -16.01 1.56 2.95
N ALA A 84 -15.60 1.46 4.22
CA ALA A 84 -14.49 2.22 4.75
C ALA A 84 -13.16 1.88 4.05
N PHE A 85 -12.92 0.59 3.73
CA PHE A 85 -11.75 0.16 2.95
C PHE A 85 -11.77 0.71 1.52
N ILE A 86 -12.91 0.64 0.83
CA ILE A 86 -13.02 1.12 -0.56
C ILE A 86 -12.80 2.65 -0.63
N ILE A 87 -13.42 3.40 0.28
CA ILE A 87 -13.27 4.86 0.35
C ILE A 87 -11.82 5.25 0.65
N ASP A 88 -11.18 4.54 1.58
CA ASP A 88 -9.77 4.72 1.94
C ASP A 88 -8.85 4.53 0.74
N GLN A 89 -8.92 3.36 0.09
CA GLN A 89 -8.09 3.08 -1.08
C GLN A 89 -8.37 4.04 -2.25
N SER A 90 -9.62 4.50 -2.40
CA SER A 90 -9.97 5.52 -3.40
C SER A 90 -9.35 6.87 -3.10
N ALA A 91 -9.36 7.30 -1.83
CA ALA A 91 -8.78 8.57 -1.41
C ALA A 91 -7.26 8.60 -1.64
N HIS A 92 -6.56 7.53 -1.25
CA HIS A 92 -5.12 7.40 -1.49
C HIS A 92 -4.81 7.36 -2.99
N PHE A 93 -5.59 6.62 -3.78
CA PHE A 93 -5.43 6.58 -5.24
C PHE A 93 -5.59 7.96 -5.89
N ILE A 94 -6.59 8.75 -5.47
CA ILE A 94 -6.79 10.13 -5.96
C ILE A 94 -5.58 11.01 -5.60
N CYS A 95 -5.08 10.94 -4.37
CA CYS A 95 -3.89 11.69 -3.96
C CYS A 95 -2.66 11.30 -4.78
N ILE A 96 -2.44 10.00 -4.99
CA ILE A 96 -1.35 9.46 -5.80
C ILE A 96 -1.45 9.93 -7.25
N LEU A 97 -2.64 9.88 -7.85
CA LEU A 97 -2.85 10.39 -9.22
C LEU A 97 -2.54 11.89 -9.30
N GLY A 98 -3.07 12.69 -8.38
CA GLY A 98 -2.84 14.13 -8.35
C GLY A 98 -1.35 14.46 -8.26
N ILE A 99 -0.67 13.89 -7.26
CA ILE A 99 0.76 14.14 -7.04
C ILE A 99 1.61 13.59 -8.18
N GLY A 100 1.31 12.38 -8.67
CA GLY A 100 2.04 11.76 -9.77
C GLY A 100 1.90 12.53 -11.08
N ILE A 101 0.70 12.99 -11.42
CA ILE A 101 0.47 13.82 -12.61
C ILE A 101 1.15 15.19 -12.45
N SER A 102 1.01 15.85 -11.30
CA SER A 102 1.70 17.11 -11.04
C SER A 102 3.21 16.97 -11.15
N ALA A 103 3.79 15.87 -10.65
CA ALA A 103 5.22 15.61 -10.78
C ALA A 103 5.66 15.45 -12.24
N LEU A 104 4.89 14.73 -13.06
CA LEU A 104 5.16 14.57 -14.49
C LEU A 104 5.09 15.89 -15.26
N LEU A 105 4.21 16.81 -14.85
CA LEU A 105 4.02 18.12 -15.50
C LEU A 105 5.08 19.15 -15.07
N LEU A 106 5.37 19.22 -13.77
CA LEU A 106 6.27 20.23 -13.20
C LEU A 106 7.75 19.82 -13.33
N TYR A 107 8.01 18.52 -13.44
CA TYR A 107 9.36 17.99 -13.43
C TYR A 107 9.54 16.83 -14.43
N PRO A 108 9.56 17.10 -15.74
CA PRO A 108 9.66 16.05 -16.76
C PRO A 108 10.95 15.22 -16.66
N GLU A 109 12.01 15.78 -16.07
CA GLU A 109 13.34 15.15 -15.89
C GLU A 109 13.48 14.39 -14.54
N TYR A 110 12.39 14.23 -13.76
CA TYR A 110 12.46 13.62 -12.42
C TYR A 110 12.74 12.11 -12.43
N PRO A 111 13.23 11.57 -11.30
CA PRO A 111 14.21 10.50 -11.34
C PRO A 111 13.71 9.25 -12.04
N THR A 112 14.61 8.68 -12.85
CA THR A 112 14.46 7.37 -13.44
C THR A 112 14.11 6.36 -12.35
N VAL A 113 12.93 5.75 -12.51
CA VAL A 113 12.50 4.58 -11.75
C VAL A 113 13.62 3.54 -11.80
N VAL A 114 14.03 3.03 -10.64
CA VAL A 114 15.15 2.08 -10.55
C VAL A 114 14.72 0.67 -10.93
N VAL A 115 13.43 0.37 -10.78
CA VAL A 115 12.84 -0.92 -11.14
C VAL A 115 12.58 -0.98 -12.64
N SER A 116 13.10 -2.01 -13.31
CA SER A 116 12.85 -2.22 -14.74
C SER A 116 11.37 -2.47 -15.04
N ARG A 117 10.91 -2.13 -16.24
CA ARG A 117 9.50 -2.33 -16.65
C ARG A 117 9.05 -3.80 -16.54
N MET A 118 9.96 -4.72 -16.83
CA MET A 118 9.69 -6.17 -16.73
C MET A 118 9.41 -6.61 -15.30
N LEU A 119 9.96 -5.91 -14.29
CA LEU A 119 9.73 -6.20 -12.88
C LEU A 119 8.60 -5.33 -12.31
N LEU A 120 8.51 -4.06 -12.71
CA LEU A 120 7.56 -3.08 -12.20
C LEU A 120 6.11 -3.50 -12.45
N TYR A 121 5.74 -3.80 -13.71
CA TYR A 121 4.34 -4.06 -14.04
C TYR A 121 3.81 -5.37 -13.45
N PRO A 122 4.54 -6.51 -13.50
CA PRO A 122 4.09 -7.72 -12.81
C PRO A 122 4.03 -7.52 -11.29
N SER A 123 5.00 -6.82 -10.68
CA SER A 123 4.98 -6.54 -9.25
C SER A 123 3.77 -5.69 -8.85
N PHE A 124 3.42 -4.70 -9.66
CA PHE A 124 2.22 -3.90 -9.47
C PHE A 124 0.95 -4.77 -9.51
N LEU A 125 0.82 -5.66 -10.50
CA LEU A 125 -0.34 -6.55 -10.63
C LEU A 125 -0.46 -7.52 -9.44
N VAL A 126 0.67 -8.08 -8.98
CA VAL A 126 0.69 -8.96 -7.80
C VAL A 126 0.28 -8.18 -6.55
N SER A 127 0.84 -6.99 -6.34
CA SER A 127 0.49 -6.13 -5.20
C SER A 127 -0.97 -5.66 -5.23
N LEU A 128 -1.55 -5.46 -6.42
CA LEU A 128 -2.98 -5.20 -6.58
C LEU A 128 -3.81 -6.43 -6.17
N GLY A 129 -3.32 -7.63 -6.45
CA GLY A 129 -3.89 -8.88 -5.94
C GLY A 129 -3.93 -8.93 -4.41
N PHE A 130 -2.88 -8.46 -3.72
CA PHE A 130 -2.88 -8.36 -2.26
C PHE A 130 -3.97 -7.41 -1.75
N ALA A 131 -4.18 -6.27 -2.40
CA ALA A 131 -5.27 -5.36 -2.06
C ALA A 131 -6.64 -6.06 -2.13
N PHE A 132 -6.88 -6.88 -3.16
CA PHE A 132 -8.11 -7.67 -3.29
C PHE A 132 -8.21 -8.78 -2.24
N MET A 133 -7.10 -9.43 -1.88
CA MET A 133 -7.07 -10.40 -0.78
C MET A 133 -7.47 -9.74 0.55
N VAL A 134 -6.96 -8.55 0.85
CA VAL A 134 -7.29 -7.80 2.07
C VAL A 134 -8.73 -7.28 2.04
N LEU A 135 -9.24 -6.86 0.87
CA LEU A 135 -10.66 -6.52 0.70
C LEU A 135 -11.56 -7.73 0.99
N TYR A 136 -11.22 -8.90 0.43
CA TYR A 136 -11.95 -10.13 0.68
C TYR A 136 -11.89 -10.54 2.16
N TRP A 137 -10.70 -10.45 2.77
CA TRP A 137 -10.52 -10.68 4.20
C TRP A 137 -11.39 -9.73 5.05
N THR A 138 -11.40 -8.44 4.71
CA THR A 138 -12.22 -7.42 5.39
C THR A 138 -13.71 -7.75 5.29
N TRP A 139 -14.16 -8.20 4.13
CA TRP A 139 -15.53 -8.68 3.95
C TRP A 139 -15.83 -9.90 4.82
N THR A 140 -14.99 -10.95 4.78
CA THR A 140 -15.18 -12.16 5.60
C THR A 140 -15.20 -11.86 7.10
N THR A 141 -14.37 -10.92 7.56
CA THR A 141 -14.31 -10.49 8.98
C THR A 141 -15.51 -9.66 9.39
N SER A 142 -16.24 -9.07 8.43
CA SER A 142 -17.47 -8.31 8.68
C SER A 142 -18.73 -9.18 8.78
N LEU A 143 -18.65 -10.47 8.41
CA LEU A 143 -19.78 -11.40 8.49
C LEU A 143 -20.05 -11.83 9.94
N SER A 144 -21.27 -12.31 10.20
CA SER A 144 -21.62 -12.85 11.52
C SER A 144 -20.80 -14.10 11.84
N HIS A 145 -20.49 -14.28 13.13
CA HIS A 145 -19.74 -15.44 13.61
C HIS A 145 -20.37 -16.77 13.16
N GLU A 146 -21.70 -16.89 13.25
CA GLU A 146 -22.44 -18.07 12.81
C GLU A 146 -22.24 -18.38 11.32
N THR A 147 -22.34 -17.36 10.46
CA THR A 147 -22.11 -17.51 9.00
C THR A 147 -20.70 -18.03 8.72
N VAL A 148 -19.70 -17.50 9.43
CA VAL A 148 -18.30 -17.91 9.25
C VAL A 148 -18.10 -19.35 9.73
N GLU A 149 -18.64 -19.73 10.89
CA GLU A 149 -18.51 -21.09 11.44
C GLU A 149 -19.25 -22.17 10.63
N GLN A 150 -20.20 -21.79 9.78
CA GLN A 150 -20.86 -22.73 8.86
C GLN A 150 -20.02 -23.10 7.63
N SER A 151 -18.95 -22.35 7.31
CA SER A 151 -18.13 -22.58 6.11
C SER A 151 -16.64 -22.68 6.43
N ALA A 152 -16.03 -23.83 6.13
CA ALA A 152 -14.59 -24.04 6.31
C ALA A 152 -13.75 -23.04 5.50
N HIS A 153 -14.21 -22.66 4.30
CA HIS A 153 -13.55 -21.66 3.46
C HIS A 153 -13.55 -20.28 4.11
N LEU A 154 -14.68 -19.85 4.70
CA LEU A 154 -14.78 -18.54 5.34
C LEU A 154 -13.92 -18.47 6.61
N ARG A 155 -13.90 -19.54 7.42
CA ARG A 155 -13.00 -19.63 8.58
C ARG A 155 -11.53 -19.53 8.16
N TRP A 156 -11.12 -20.36 7.21
CA TRP A 156 -9.74 -20.34 6.72
C TRP A 156 -9.35 -18.97 6.18
N SER A 157 -10.24 -18.34 5.41
CA SER A 157 -10.00 -17.00 4.85
C SER A 157 -9.81 -15.96 5.95
N ARG A 158 -10.70 -15.92 6.95
CA ARG A 158 -10.60 -15.02 8.10
C ARG A 158 -9.28 -15.21 8.87
N ASP A 159 -8.86 -16.45 9.05
CA ASP A 159 -7.80 -16.79 9.99
C ASP A 159 -6.40 -16.82 9.35
N ARG A 160 -6.29 -17.06 8.03
CA ARG A 160 -4.99 -17.31 7.35
C ARG A 160 -4.66 -16.36 6.21
N LEU A 161 -5.67 -15.73 5.59
CA LEU A 161 -5.46 -15.02 4.33
C LEU A 161 -4.47 -13.85 4.47
N LEU A 162 -4.56 -13.11 5.57
CA LEU A 162 -3.69 -11.95 5.84
C LEU A 162 -2.23 -12.35 6.12
N GLU A 163 -2.02 -13.49 6.78
CA GLU A 163 -0.66 -14.03 6.99
C GLU A 163 -0.03 -14.47 5.65
N ILE A 164 -0.81 -15.08 4.77
CA ILE A 164 -0.35 -15.49 3.44
C ILE A 164 0.01 -14.26 2.60
N GLU A 165 -0.84 -13.23 2.62
CA GLU A 165 -0.62 -11.96 1.94
C GLU A 165 0.72 -11.34 2.36
N GLN A 166 0.95 -11.18 3.67
CA GLN A 166 2.19 -10.61 4.20
C GLN A 166 3.43 -11.41 3.81
N ARG A 167 3.39 -12.74 3.92
CA ARG A 167 4.51 -13.62 3.52
C ARG A 167 4.79 -13.55 2.02
N ALA A 168 3.75 -13.59 1.20
CA ALA A 168 3.86 -13.50 -0.25
C ALA A 168 4.43 -12.13 -0.67
N GLY A 169 3.98 -11.04 -0.04
CA GLY A 169 4.49 -9.72 -0.35
C GLY A 169 5.91 -9.46 0.15
N LEU A 170 6.35 -10.06 1.27
CA LEU A 170 7.77 -10.08 1.64
C LEU A 170 8.62 -10.79 0.56
N GLY A 171 8.12 -11.90 0.03
CA GLY A 171 8.74 -12.58 -1.12
C GLY A 171 8.81 -11.69 -2.36
N LEU A 172 7.74 -10.95 -2.66
CA LEU A 172 7.73 -10.00 -3.77
C LEU A 172 8.75 -8.87 -3.58
N ILE A 173 8.82 -8.28 -2.38
CA ILE A 173 9.80 -7.22 -2.06
C ILE A 173 11.22 -7.72 -2.23
N PHE A 174 11.50 -8.95 -1.81
CA PHE A 174 12.80 -9.59 -2.01
C PHE A 174 13.13 -9.77 -3.51
N LEU A 175 12.17 -10.22 -4.32
CA LEU A 175 12.34 -10.34 -5.77
C LEU A 175 12.56 -8.97 -6.45
N ILE A 176 11.83 -7.94 -6.04
CA ILE A 176 12.04 -6.56 -6.51
C ILE A 176 13.45 -6.10 -6.18
N GLY A 177 13.89 -6.33 -4.94
CA GLY A 177 15.23 -5.99 -4.47
C GLY A 177 16.31 -6.65 -5.32
N ILE A 178 16.31 -7.98 -5.43
CA ILE A 178 17.29 -8.73 -6.24
C ILE A 178 17.23 -8.29 -7.71
N GLY A 179 16.04 -8.24 -8.29
CA GLY A 179 15.87 -7.89 -9.70
C GLY A 179 16.34 -6.47 -10.02
N SER A 180 16.31 -5.56 -9.03
CA SER A 180 16.86 -4.20 -9.19
C SER A 180 18.38 -4.16 -9.12
N PHE A 181 19.04 -5.14 -8.46
CA PHE A 181 20.50 -5.27 -8.44
C PHE A 181 21.06 -5.94 -9.69
N LEU A 182 20.34 -6.90 -10.29
CA LEU A 182 20.82 -7.68 -11.46
C LEU A 182 20.78 -6.93 -12.80
N ILE A 183 20.21 -5.71 -12.80
CA ILE A 183 20.03 -4.89 -14.02
C ILE A 183 21.12 -3.80 -14.12
N TYR A 184 22.03 -3.74 -13.12
CA TYR A 184 23.28 -2.98 -13.14
C TYR A 184 24.47 -3.92 -13.36
#